data_AF-A0A4D4MZW9-F1
#
_entry.id   AF-A0A4D4MZW9-F1
#
_cell.length_a   1.000
_cell.length_b   1.000
_cell.length_c   1.000
_cell.angle_alpha   90.00
_cell.angle_beta   90.00
_cell.angle_gamma   90.00
#
_symmetry.space_group_name_H-M   'P 1'
#
loop_
_entity.id
_entity.type
_entity.pdbx_description
1 polymer ?
#
loop_
_entity_poly.entity_id
_entity_poly.type
_entity_poly.pdbx_seq_one_letter_code
_entity_poly.pdbx_strand_id
1 'polypeptide(L)'
;MEVITLKDGDRIVGAIELSTGEEDLVFITDDAQLLRYQASQVRPQGRAAGGMAGIKLTDGAKVISFTAVDPAADAVVFTVAGSRGTLDDSVQTTAKLTPFDQYPRKGRATGGVRCQRFLKGEDCLSIAWAGPVPARAAQKNGTPAELPEMDPRRDGSGVSLAKTVAVVAGPV
;
A
#
# COMPACT_ATOMS: atom_id res chain seq x y z
N MET A 1 -23.79 -2.53 -14.63
CA MET A 1 -23.05 -3.81 -14.73
C MET A 1 -22.29 -3.97 -13.43
N GLU A 2 -22.62 -4.97 -12.64
CA GLU A 2 -21.91 -5.27 -11.39
C GLU A 2 -20.59 -6.00 -11.73
N VAL A 3 -19.47 -5.53 -11.19
CA VAL A 3 -18.11 -6.07 -11.46
C VAL A 3 -17.59 -6.87 -10.26
N ILE A 4 -18.07 -6.55 -9.06
CA ILE A 4 -17.88 -7.28 -7.81
C ILE A 4 -19.04 -6.93 -6.87
N THR A 5 -19.53 -7.90 -6.10
CA THR A 5 -20.54 -7.65 -5.06
C THR A 5 -19.86 -7.18 -3.78
N LEU A 6 -20.30 -6.05 -3.24
CA LEU A 6 -19.78 -5.47 -1.99
C LEU A 6 -20.78 -5.65 -0.86
N LYS A 7 -20.28 -5.90 0.35
CA LYS A 7 -21.11 -5.86 1.56
C LYS A 7 -21.29 -4.41 2.01
N ASP A 8 -22.29 -4.17 2.85
CA ASP A 8 -22.53 -2.86 3.43
C ASP A 8 -21.29 -2.34 4.16
N GLY A 9 -20.86 -1.13 3.79
CA GLY A 9 -19.66 -0.48 4.33
C GLY A 9 -18.35 -0.80 3.59
N ASP A 10 -18.34 -1.78 2.68
CA ASP A 10 -17.17 -2.06 1.85
C ASP A 10 -17.06 -1.07 0.67
N ARG A 11 -15.82 -0.80 0.26
CA ARG A 11 -15.51 0.01 -0.92
C ARG A 11 -14.34 -0.60 -1.68
N ILE A 12 -14.29 -0.33 -2.98
CA ILE A 12 -13.13 -0.67 -3.80
C ILE A 12 -11.98 0.28 -3.42
N VAL A 13 -10.82 -0.28 -3.13
CA VAL A 13 -9.58 0.47 -2.79
C VAL A 13 -8.66 0.60 -4.00
N GLY A 14 -8.62 -0.41 -4.85
CA GLY A 14 -7.83 -0.43 -6.08
C GLY A 14 -8.27 -1.56 -7.00
N ALA A 15 -7.92 -1.44 -8.26
CA ALA A 15 -8.08 -2.47 -9.27
C ALA A 15 -6.86 -2.41 -10.18
N ILE A 16 -6.35 -3.57 -10.58
CA ILE A 16 -5.20 -3.68 -11.47
C ILE A 16 -5.44 -4.85 -12.41
N GLU A 17 -5.11 -4.65 -13.68
CA GLU A 17 -5.07 -5.72 -14.66
C GLU A 17 -3.76 -6.49 -14.48
N LEU A 18 -3.84 -7.82 -14.47
CA LEU A 18 -2.65 -8.67 -14.42
C LEU A 18 -2.19 -8.91 -15.86
N SER A 19 -0.90 -8.76 -16.09
CA SER A 19 -0.29 -8.99 -17.40
C SER A 19 -0.07 -10.49 -17.65
N THR A 20 0.41 -11.21 -16.63
CA THR A 20 0.75 -12.65 -16.75
C THR A 20 -0.01 -13.53 -15.76
N GLY A 21 -0.45 -12.98 -14.62
CA GLY A 21 -0.99 -13.75 -13.51
C GLY A 21 0.08 -14.30 -12.55
N GLU A 22 1.36 -14.00 -12.80
CA GLU A 22 2.50 -14.39 -11.95
C GLU A 22 2.91 -13.27 -10.97
N GLU A 23 2.29 -12.09 -11.10
CA GLU A 23 2.55 -10.94 -10.24
C GLU A 23 2.23 -11.25 -8.77
N ASP A 24 2.94 -10.58 -7.87
CA ASP A 24 2.58 -10.56 -6.46
C ASP A 24 1.46 -9.53 -6.27
N LEU A 25 0.31 -9.97 -5.76
CA LEU A 25 -0.71 -9.08 -5.23
C LEU A 25 -0.23 -8.47 -3.92
N VAL A 26 -0.34 -7.16 -3.78
CA VAL A 26 0.18 -6.40 -2.63
C VAL A 26 -0.94 -5.61 -1.97
N PHE A 27 -1.12 -5.83 -0.68
CA PHE A 27 -2.05 -5.11 0.18
C PHE A 27 -1.26 -4.31 1.20
N ILE A 28 -1.66 -3.06 1.44
CA ILE A 28 -1.13 -2.24 2.54
C ILE A 28 -2.28 -1.67 3.34
N THR A 29 -2.24 -1.87 4.65
CA THR A 29 -3.23 -1.40 5.60
C THR A 29 -2.81 -0.08 6.26
N ASP A 30 -3.77 0.63 6.81
CA ASP A 30 -3.49 1.86 7.53
C ASP A 30 -2.83 1.66 8.89
N ASP A 31 -2.93 0.48 9.51
CA ASP A 31 -2.13 0.10 10.69
C ASP A 31 -0.73 -0.44 10.33
N ALA A 32 -0.22 -0.06 9.16
CA ALA A 32 1.12 -0.33 8.67
C ALA A 32 1.48 -1.81 8.53
N GLN A 33 0.52 -2.65 8.10
CA GLN A 33 0.81 -4.01 7.63
C GLN A 33 0.86 -4.06 6.11
N LEU A 34 1.82 -4.82 5.59
CA LEU A 34 1.93 -5.16 4.18
C LEU A 34 1.87 -6.68 4.01
N LEU A 35 0.96 -7.13 3.15
CA LEU A 35 0.89 -8.52 2.71
C LEU A 35 1.15 -8.61 1.22
N ARG A 36 2.04 -9.53 0.81
CA ARG A 36 2.18 -9.93 -0.59
C ARG A 36 2.16 -11.44 -0.79
N TYR A 37 1.52 -11.88 -1.86
CA TYR A 37 1.46 -13.26 -2.32
C TYR A 37 1.14 -13.33 -3.82
N GLN A 38 1.53 -14.42 -4.48
CA GLN A 38 1.31 -14.60 -5.93
C GLN A 38 -0.18 -14.60 -6.29
N ALA A 39 -0.53 -13.96 -7.40
CA ALA A 39 -1.91 -13.87 -7.89
C ALA A 39 -2.54 -15.25 -8.16
N SER A 40 -1.74 -16.26 -8.51
CA SER A 40 -2.17 -17.66 -8.64
C SER A 40 -2.86 -18.25 -7.40
N GLN A 41 -2.68 -17.67 -6.21
CA GLN A 41 -3.41 -18.05 -4.99
C GLN A 41 -4.88 -17.57 -4.96
N VAL A 42 -5.29 -16.78 -5.96
CA VAL A 42 -6.64 -16.24 -6.15
C VAL A 42 -7.22 -16.89 -7.40
N ARG A 43 -8.12 -17.86 -7.22
CA ARG A 43 -8.89 -18.42 -8.34
C ARG A 43 -9.79 -17.35 -8.99
N PRO A 44 -9.95 -17.37 -10.33
CA PRO A 44 -10.93 -16.55 -11.02
C PRO A 44 -12.35 -16.76 -10.48
N GLN A 45 -13.17 -15.71 -10.49
CA GLN A 45 -14.57 -15.74 -10.05
C GLN A 45 -15.45 -14.99 -11.06
N GLY A 46 -16.75 -15.31 -11.08
CA GLY A 46 -17.72 -14.54 -11.86
C GLY A 46 -17.93 -13.14 -11.27
N ARG A 47 -18.43 -12.20 -12.09
CA ARG A 47 -18.59 -10.78 -11.71
C ARG A 47 -19.50 -10.53 -10.50
N ALA A 48 -20.46 -11.42 -10.26
CA ALA A 48 -21.38 -11.34 -9.11
C ALA A 48 -20.83 -11.99 -7.83
N ALA A 49 -19.55 -12.39 -7.81
CA ALA A 49 -18.93 -12.93 -6.61
C ALA A 49 -18.50 -11.81 -5.65
N GLY A 50 -18.52 -12.10 -4.35
CA GLY A 50 -17.98 -11.22 -3.30
C GLY A 50 -16.46 -11.30 -3.11
N GLY A 51 -15.75 -12.02 -3.99
CA GLY A 51 -14.31 -12.22 -3.90
C GLY A 51 -13.87 -13.24 -2.85
N MET A 52 -12.58 -13.20 -2.49
CA MET A 52 -11.94 -14.06 -1.50
C MET A 52 -11.14 -13.21 -0.52
N ALA A 53 -10.98 -13.70 0.71
CA ALA A 53 -10.15 -13.02 1.70
C ALA A 53 -8.71 -12.87 1.20
N GLY A 54 -8.25 -11.62 1.08
CA GLY A 54 -6.89 -11.28 0.66
C GLY A 54 -5.94 -11.14 1.84
N ILE A 55 -6.17 -10.13 2.69
CA ILE A 55 -5.43 -9.86 3.93
C ILE A 55 -6.36 -9.98 5.14
N LYS A 56 -5.85 -10.49 6.26
CA LYS A 56 -6.55 -10.46 7.55
C LYS A 56 -6.27 -9.13 8.24
N LEU A 57 -7.31 -8.33 8.43
CA LEU A 57 -7.23 -7.05 9.12
C LEU A 57 -7.22 -7.23 10.64
N THR A 58 -6.52 -6.34 11.33
CA THR A 58 -6.69 -6.11 12.76
C THR A 58 -7.97 -5.30 13.00
N ASP A 59 -8.46 -5.29 14.24
CA ASP A 59 -9.70 -4.60 14.57
C ASP A 59 -9.61 -3.10 14.27
N GLY A 60 -10.50 -2.61 13.40
CA GLY A 60 -10.56 -1.20 12.99
C GLY A 60 -9.57 -0.78 11.91
N ALA A 61 -8.65 -1.66 11.48
CA ALA A 61 -7.78 -1.40 10.34
C ALA A 61 -8.53 -1.59 9.01
N LYS A 62 -8.05 -0.90 7.98
CA LYS A 62 -8.56 -1.00 6.60
C LYS A 62 -7.41 -1.06 5.61
N VAL A 63 -7.66 -1.67 4.46
CA VAL A 63 -6.73 -1.59 3.32
C VAL A 63 -6.82 -0.18 2.73
N ILE A 64 -5.66 0.45 2.51
CA ILE A 64 -5.55 1.76 1.88
C ILE A 64 -4.83 1.73 0.53
N SER A 65 -4.13 0.62 0.23
CA SER A 65 -3.50 0.40 -1.07
C SER A 65 -3.63 -1.06 -1.50
N PHE A 66 -3.95 -1.26 -2.77
CA PHE A 66 -3.95 -2.55 -3.44
C PHE A 66 -3.32 -2.39 -4.84
N THR A 67 -2.38 -3.27 -5.17
CA THR A 67 -1.67 -3.28 -6.47
C THR A 67 -1.18 -4.70 -6.79
N ALA A 68 -0.57 -4.87 -7.97
CA ALA A 68 0.18 -6.05 -8.37
C ALA A 68 1.58 -5.61 -8.82
N VAL A 69 2.59 -6.38 -8.42
CA VAL A 69 3.99 -6.09 -8.74
C VAL A 69 4.60 -7.33 -9.39
N ASP A 70 5.18 -7.17 -10.58
CA ASP A 70 6.01 -8.21 -11.19
C ASP A 70 7.21 -8.50 -10.26
N PRO A 71 7.36 -9.72 -9.74
CA PRO A 71 8.46 -10.06 -8.84
C PRO A 71 9.85 -9.98 -9.51
N ALA A 72 9.93 -9.91 -10.84
CA ALA A 72 11.17 -9.71 -11.58
C ALA A 72 11.52 -8.23 -11.81
N ALA A 73 10.59 -7.31 -11.57
CA ALA A 73 10.80 -5.87 -11.74
C ALA A 73 11.36 -5.23 -10.47
N ASP A 74 12.23 -4.23 -10.65
CA ASP A 74 12.65 -3.37 -9.56
C ASP A 74 11.45 -2.55 -9.09
N ALA A 75 11.12 -2.69 -7.81
CA ALA A 75 9.97 -2.06 -7.20
C ALA A 75 10.29 -1.53 -5.80
N VAL A 76 9.48 -0.60 -5.34
CA VAL A 76 9.58 0.00 -4.01
C VAL A 76 8.22 0.09 -3.35
N VAL A 77 8.24 0.20 -2.03
CA VAL A 77 7.10 0.52 -1.19
C VAL A 77 7.32 1.90 -0.59
N PHE A 78 6.40 2.81 -0.87
CA PHE A 78 6.34 4.13 -0.26
C PHE A 78 5.23 4.18 0.77
N THR A 79 5.53 4.69 1.96
CA THR A 79 4.56 4.88 3.04
C THR A 79 4.74 6.24 3.67
N VAL A 80 3.64 6.85 4.11
CA VAL A 80 3.63 8.07 4.90
C VAL A 80 2.78 7.85 6.13
N ALA A 81 3.37 8.02 7.31
CA ALA A 81 2.67 8.02 8.58
C ALA A 81 2.00 9.37 8.84
N GLY A 82 0.96 9.33 9.67
CA GLY A 82 0.20 10.47 10.13
C GLY A 82 -0.51 10.16 11.44
N SER A 83 -1.42 11.05 11.81
CA SER A 83 -2.25 10.92 13.00
C SER A 83 -3.72 11.13 12.65
N ARG A 84 -4.58 10.19 13.05
CA ARG A 84 -6.04 10.32 12.93
C ARG A 84 -6.57 11.32 13.94
N GLY A 85 -7.63 12.06 13.57
CA GLY A 85 -8.40 12.85 14.52
C GLY A 85 -7.70 14.14 14.98
N THR A 86 -6.66 14.56 14.27
CA THR A 86 -6.23 15.97 14.34
C THR A 86 -7.16 16.82 13.48
N LEU A 87 -7.13 18.15 13.64
CA LEU A 87 -7.96 19.06 12.84
C LEU A 87 -7.75 18.91 11.31
N ASP A 88 -6.62 18.31 10.91
CA ASP A 88 -6.30 17.99 9.53
C ASP A 88 -5.87 16.52 9.41
N ASP A 89 -6.77 15.63 8.97
CA ASP A 89 -6.45 14.23 8.66
C ASP A 89 -5.40 14.08 7.52
N SER A 90 -4.93 15.19 6.93
CA SER A 90 -3.80 15.24 6.00
C SER A 90 -2.44 15.37 6.67
N VAL A 91 -2.33 15.33 8.01
CA VAL A 91 -1.05 15.44 8.70
C VAL A 91 -0.14 14.29 8.27
N GLN A 92 0.94 14.64 7.56
CA GLN A 92 2.03 13.76 7.19
C GLN A 92 3.23 14.08 8.06
N THR A 93 3.74 13.06 8.74
CA THR A 93 4.82 13.22 9.71
C THR A 93 6.11 12.62 9.18
N THR A 94 6.13 11.31 9.03
CA THR A 94 7.29 10.57 8.53
C THR A 94 6.93 9.78 7.29
N ALA A 95 7.88 9.70 6.36
CA ALA A 95 7.75 8.92 5.15
C ALA A 95 8.96 8.02 4.96
N LYS A 96 8.72 6.92 4.28
CA LYS A 96 9.73 5.90 4.02
C LYS A 96 9.56 5.35 2.62
N LEU A 97 10.69 5.22 1.92
CA LEU A 97 10.80 4.51 0.65
C LEU A 97 11.65 3.26 0.90
N THR A 98 11.09 2.07 0.72
CA THR A 98 11.79 0.81 1.01
C THR A 98 11.80 -0.08 -0.23
N PRO A 99 12.93 -0.70 -0.60
CA PRO A 99 12.97 -1.70 -1.66
C PRO A 99 11.94 -2.81 -1.44
N PHE A 100 11.24 -3.22 -2.50
CA PHE A 100 10.12 -4.16 -2.41
C PHE A 100 10.55 -5.57 -1.97
N ASP A 101 11.80 -5.95 -2.25
CA ASP A 101 12.39 -7.24 -1.86
C ASP A 101 12.57 -7.41 -0.34
N GLN A 102 12.51 -6.32 0.44
CA GLN A 102 12.55 -6.37 1.91
C GLN A 102 11.25 -6.92 2.54
N TYR A 103 10.20 -7.04 1.74
CA TYR A 103 8.90 -7.57 2.13
C TYR A 103 8.77 -9.04 1.68
N PRO A 104 8.94 -10.01 2.58
CA PRO A 104 8.82 -11.41 2.21
C PRO A 104 7.38 -11.77 1.85
N ARG A 105 7.21 -12.70 0.90
CA ARG A 105 5.92 -13.35 0.64
C ARG A 105 5.40 -14.03 1.91
N LYS A 106 4.09 -13.97 2.11
CA LYS A 106 3.35 -14.71 3.15
C LYS A 106 2.17 -15.43 2.52
N GLY A 107 1.45 -16.24 3.31
CA GLY A 107 0.22 -16.88 2.84
C GLY A 107 -0.91 -15.86 2.68
N ARG A 108 -1.80 -16.11 1.71
CA ARG A 108 -3.08 -15.39 1.61
C ARG A 108 -3.87 -15.49 2.92
N ALA A 109 -4.65 -14.46 3.22
CA ALA A 109 -5.47 -14.31 4.43
C ALA A 109 -4.67 -14.31 5.74
N THR A 110 -3.37 -13.99 5.68
CA THR A 110 -2.56 -13.67 6.87
C THR A 110 -2.54 -12.16 7.13
N GLY A 111 -1.97 -11.72 8.24
CA GLY A 111 -1.86 -10.30 8.61
C GLY A 111 -0.71 -9.56 7.92
N GLY A 112 0.16 -10.24 7.18
CA GLY A 112 1.34 -9.62 6.56
C GLY A 112 2.49 -9.35 7.55
N VAL A 113 3.32 -8.37 7.21
CA VAL A 113 4.45 -7.89 8.01
C VAL A 113 4.39 -6.36 8.15
N ARG A 114 4.96 -5.83 9.23
CA ARG A 114 5.01 -4.38 9.44
C ARG A 114 5.83 -3.69 8.34
N CYS A 115 5.28 -2.62 7.77
CA CYS A 115 5.93 -1.81 6.72
C CYS A 115 6.31 -0.38 7.15
N GLN A 116 5.85 0.06 8.32
CA GLN A 116 6.23 1.34 8.93
C GLN A 116 6.14 1.19 10.45
N ARG A 117 7.14 1.69 11.18
CA ARG A 117 7.05 1.84 12.64
C ARG A 117 6.62 3.26 12.97
N PHE A 118 5.48 3.40 13.61
CA PHE A 118 4.99 4.69 14.08
C PHE A 118 5.86 5.26 15.22
N LEU A 119 6.11 6.57 15.15
CA LEU A 119 6.68 7.39 16.21
C LEU A 119 5.58 7.85 17.18
N LYS A 120 6.00 8.52 18.27
CA LYS A 120 5.07 9.13 19.21
C LYS A 120 4.19 10.16 18.48
N GLY A 121 2.87 9.97 18.54
CA GLY A 121 1.90 10.83 17.87
C GLY A 121 1.46 10.33 16.49
N GLU A 122 2.06 9.25 15.98
CA GLU A 122 1.61 8.59 14.75
C GLU A 122 0.78 7.35 15.08
N ASP A 123 -0.30 7.14 14.35
CA ASP A 123 -1.21 6.01 14.57
C ASP A 123 -1.79 5.38 13.30
N CYS A 124 -1.51 5.97 12.12
CA CYS A 124 -1.92 5.40 10.85
C CYS A 124 -0.97 5.76 9.70
N LEU A 125 -1.08 5.01 8.60
CA LEU A 125 -0.60 5.44 7.30
C LEU A 125 -1.66 6.32 6.63
N SER A 126 -1.24 7.52 6.20
CA SER A 126 -2.03 8.43 5.39
C SER A 126 -1.84 8.16 3.89
N ILE A 127 -0.67 7.66 3.49
CA ILE A 127 -0.36 7.21 2.12
C ILE A 127 0.38 5.88 2.17
N ALA A 128 0.01 5.00 1.25
CA ALA A 128 0.77 3.80 0.93
C ALA A 128 0.72 3.54 -0.57
N TRP A 129 1.84 3.12 -1.13
CA TRP A 129 1.97 2.77 -2.54
C TRP A 129 3.05 1.71 -2.71
N ALA A 130 2.83 0.76 -3.61
CA ALA A 130 3.86 -0.17 -4.05
C ALA A 130 3.85 -0.22 -5.58
N GLY A 131 5.02 -0.28 -6.20
CA GLY A 131 5.10 -0.32 -7.66
C GLY A 131 6.51 -0.16 -8.20
N PRO A 132 6.65 -0.15 -9.53
CA PRO A 132 7.94 -0.16 -10.21
C PRO A 132 8.68 1.17 -10.06
N VAL A 133 10.00 1.12 -10.17
CA VAL A 133 10.86 2.32 -10.20
C VAL A 133 11.07 2.83 -11.64
N PRO A 134 11.35 4.13 -11.85
CA PRO A 134 11.47 5.19 -10.85
C PRO A 134 10.09 5.67 -10.34
N ALA A 135 9.92 5.65 -9.02
CA ALA A 135 8.76 6.24 -8.36
C ALA A 135 8.82 7.77 -8.45
N ARG A 136 7.67 8.40 -8.67
CA ARG A 136 7.50 9.85 -8.75
C ARG A 136 6.36 10.27 -7.85
N ALA A 137 6.52 11.39 -7.16
CA ALA A 137 5.52 11.95 -6.26
C ALA A 137 5.10 13.36 -6.68
N ALA A 138 3.87 13.73 -6.39
CA ALA A 138 3.35 15.07 -6.62
C ALA A 138 2.51 15.56 -5.42
N GLN A 139 2.50 16.88 -5.20
CA GLN A 139 1.65 17.55 -4.22
C GLN A 139 0.22 17.71 -4.74
N LYS A 140 -0.73 18.15 -3.89
CA LYS A 140 -2.14 18.34 -4.27
C LYS A 140 -2.34 19.30 -5.45
N ASN A 141 -1.42 20.24 -5.66
CA ASN A 141 -1.44 21.20 -6.78
C ASN A 141 -0.73 20.68 -8.05
N GLY A 142 -0.32 19.41 -8.09
CA GLY A 142 0.36 18.80 -9.24
C GLY A 142 1.86 19.09 -9.34
N THR A 143 2.43 19.92 -8.46
CA THR A 143 3.89 20.15 -8.47
C THR A 143 4.65 18.92 -7.95
N PRO A 144 5.87 18.66 -8.44
CA PRO A 144 6.68 17.54 -7.95
C PRO A 144 6.93 17.61 -6.44
N ALA A 145 6.83 16.46 -5.78
CA ALA A 145 7.26 16.25 -4.41
C ALA A 145 8.48 15.32 -4.40
N GLU A 146 9.40 15.58 -3.48
CA GLU A 146 10.60 14.76 -3.32
C GLU A 146 10.29 13.53 -2.48
N LEU A 147 10.79 12.37 -2.92
CA LEU A 147 10.72 11.13 -2.16
C LEU A 147 11.98 11.02 -1.27
N PRO A 148 11.87 10.44 -0.07
CA PRO A 148 13.03 10.22 0.78
C PRO A 148 13.99 9.21 0.14
N GLU A 149 15.25 9.24 0.57
CA GLU A 149 16.22 8.21 0.19
C GLU A 149 15.73 6.80 0.57
N MET A 150 16.16 5.81 -0.21
CA MET A 150 15.80 4.42 0.05
C MET A 150 16.36 3.93 1.38
N ASP A 151 15.49 3.35 2.21
CA ASP A 151 15.82 2.72 3.49
C ASP A 151 15.43 1.23 3.45
N PRO A 152 16.38 0.28 3.57
CA PRO A 152 16.09 -1.15 3.51
C PRO A 152 15.33 -1.67 4.74
N ARG A 153 15.16 -0.88 5.80
CA ARG A 153 14.45 -1.30 7.02
C ARG A 153 12.94 -1.25 6.79
N ARG A 154 12.32 -2.41 6.52
CA ARG A 154 10.86 -2.50 6.40
C ARG A 154 10.11 -2.02 7.65
N ASP A 155 10.67 -2.17 8.84
CA ASP A 155 10.09 -1.74 10.13
C ASP A 155 10.73 -0.45 10.68
N GLY A 156 11.41 0.31 9.81
CA GLY A 156 11.87 1.66 10.12
C GLY A 156 10.71 2.67 10.22
N SER A 157 10.99 3.82 10.83
CA SER A 157 10.04 4.94 10.88
C SER A 157 10.21 5.93 9.72
N GLY A 158 11.26 5.81 8.91
CA GLY A 158 11.53 6.79 7.86
C GLY A 158 11.96 8.15 8.40
N VAL A 159 11.72 9.20 7.62
CA VAL A 159 12.19 10.57 7.84
C VAL A 159 11.07 11.58 7.61
N SER A 160 11.20 12.79 8.15
CA SER A 160 10.25 13.87 7.87
C SER A 160 10.30 14.29 6.40
N LEU A 161 9.13 14.58 5.83
CA LEU A 161 9.04 15.16 4.48
C LEU A 161 9.15 16.68 4.52
N ALA A 162 9.89 17.26 3.58
CA ALA A 162 9.96 18.72 3.40
C ALA A 162 8.67 19.29 2.79
N LYS A 163 7.97 18.49 1.97
CA LYS A 163 6.70 18.83 1.31
C LYS A 163 5.75 17.64 1.39
N THR A 164 4.45 17.90 1.54
CA THR A 164 3.44 16.84 1.57
C THR A 164 3.35 16.13 0.23
N VAL A 165 3.27 14.80 0.24
CA VAL A 165 2.99 14.02 -0.97
C VAL A 165 1.47 13.83 -1.07
N ALA A 166 0.88 14.00 -2.24
CA ALA A 166 -0.56 13.73 -2.45
C ALA A 166 -0.79 12.45 -3.25
N VAL A 167 0.12 12.15 -4.18
CA VAL A 167 0.05 10.97 -5.04
C VAL A 167 1.46 10.48 -5.35
N VAL A 168 1.58 9.16 -5.53
CA VAL A 168 2.79 8.49 -6.02
C VAL A 168 2.42 7.60 -7.18
N ALA A 169 3.27 7.57 -8.21
CA ALA A 169 3.13 6.72 -9.38
C ALA A 169 4.49 6.23 -9.86
N GLY A 170 4.49 5.13 -10.62
CA GLY A 170 5.65 4.59 -11.31
C GLY A 170 5.38 4.51 -12.81
N PRO A 171 6.34 4.00 -13.61
CA PRO A 171 6.08 3.64 -15.00
C PRO A 171 4.96 2.59 -15.10
N VAL A 172 4.23 2.64 -16.22
CA VAL A 172 3.23 1.65 -16.64
C VAL A 172 3.82 0.71 -17.68
#